data_AF-X1A2P7-F1
#
_entry.id   AF-X1A2P7-F1
#
_cell.length_a   1.000
_cell.length_b   1.000
_cell.length_c   1.000
_cell.angle_alpha   90.00
_cell.angle_beta   90.00
_cell.angle_gamma   90.00
#
_symmetry.space_group_name_H-M   'P 1'
#
loop_
_entity.id
_entity.type
_entity.pdbx_description
1 polymer ?
#
loop_
_entity_poly.entity_id
_entity_poly.type
_entity_poly.pdbx_seq_one_letter_code
_entity_poly.pdbx_strand_id
1 'polypeptide(L)'
;MRIIDNLQVNNDLTVQGPGIYSSAYGIKTGVNTVTVNGNMSVEGTGLSDGTYSVLGNMSWSGGQIYGVTINLSGNLNWTGGTIYTPTFVLNGSAAQGITSTGNSFYNLTVTNASANGVTFSDSSGVTNNFVCITPSAKMTFTGTTTHTWNDINLNGGAVGTRITMQSSDASDWLFNVTSQTDVSYVDVSHSNALGGIEIDASNGTNNDGGNNLNWDFGVTISGTCRQYDQASNCPDAETV
;
A
#
# COMPACT_ATOMS: atom_id res chain seq x y z
N MET A 1 -15.96 -4.39 -35.14
CA MET A 1 -15.63 -3.64 -33.90
C MET A 1 -14.16 -3.28 -33.97
N ARG A 2 -13.83 -1.98 -33.99
CA ARG A 2 -12.43 -1.51 -34.05
C ARG A 2 -11.83 -1.61 -32.65
N ILE A 3 -10.67 -2.24 -32.56
CA ILE A 3 -9.89 -2.33 -31.32
C ILE A 3 -9.10 -1.03 -31.19
N ILE A 4 -9.12 -0.42 -30.01
CA ILE A 4 -8.28 0.74 -29.69
C ILE A 4 -7.09 0.21 -28.88
N ASP A 5 -5.88 0.23 -29.43
CA ASP A 5 -4.72 -0.29 -28.70
C ASP A 5 -4.41 0.59 -27.48
N ASN A 6 -4.37 1.91 -27.67
CA ASN A 6 -4.16 2.89 -26.61
C ASN A 6 -5.27 3.95 -26.64
N LEU A 7 -5.88 4.20 -25.49
CA LEU A 7 -6.82 5.29 -25.30
C LEU A 7 -6.14 6.38 -24.47
N GLN A 8 -5.94 7.57 -25.06
CA GLN A 8 -5.46 8.73 -24.35
C GLN A 8 -6.58 9.76 -24.20
N VAL A 9 -6.85 10.14 -22.96
CA VAL A 9 -7.81 11.18 -22.59
C VAL A 9 -7.04 12.34 -21.96
N ASN A 10 -7.01 13.48 -22.64
CA ASN A 10 -6.22 14.64 -22.20
C ASN A 10 -6.86 15.44 -21.03
N ASN A 11 -8.03 15.01 -20.56
CA ASN A 11 -8.78 15.62 -19.47
C ASN A 11 -9.44 14.49 -18.66
N ASP A 12 -10.58 14.77 -18.02
CA ASP A 12 -11.33 13.81 -17.24
C ASP A 12 -11.99 12.71 -18.11
N LEU A 13 -12.08 11.50 -17.55
CA LEU A 13 -12.78 10.35 -18.12
C LEU A 13 -13.86 9.85 -17.15
N THR A 14 -15.11 9.79 -17.62
CA THR A 14 -16.21 9.16 -16.88
C THR A 14 -16.69 7.92 -17.60
N VAL A 15 -16.74 6.79 -16.88
CA VAL A 15 -17.24 5.50 -17.37
C VAL A 15 -18.60 5.23 -16.73
N GLN A 16 -19.69 5.56 -17.44
CA GLN A 16 -21.09 5.46 -16.96
C GLN A 16 -21.95 4.41 -17.69
N GLY A 17 -21.36 3.59 -18.55
CA GLY A 17 -22.08 2.62 -19.40
C GLY A 17 -21.38 1.26 -19.45
N PRO A 18 -21.42 0.54 -20.59
CA PRO A 18 -20.56 -0.62 -20.74
C PRO A 18 -19.11 -0.12 -20.60
N GLY A 19 -18.45 -0.65 -19.58
CA GLY A 19 -17.10 -0.35 -19.16
C GLY A 19 -16.04 -0.44 -20.24
N ILE A 20 -14.79 -0.31 -19.82
CA ILE A 20 -13.64 -0.45 -20.71
C ILE A 20 -13.12 -1.87 -20.53
N TYR A 21 -13.18 -2.67 -21.60
CA TYR A 21 -12.87 -4.10 -21.56
C TYR A 21 -11.98 -4.49 -22.74
N SER A 22 -11.24 -5.58 -22.62
CA SER A 22 -10.60 -6.22 -23.78
C SER A 22 -11.55 -7.09 -24.61
N SER A 23 -12.79 -7.32 -24.13
CA SER A 23 -13.76 -8.25 -24.70
C SER A 23 -14.87 -7.54 -25.52
N ALA A 24 -15.89 -8.29 -25.97
CA ALA A 24 -16.91 -7.80 -26.91
C ALA A 24 -17.94 -6.82 -26.29
N TYR A 25 -17.84 -6.53 -25.00
CA TYR A 25 -18.72 -5.59 -24.30
C TYR A 25 -17.96 -4.28 -24.09
N GLY A 26 -18.53 -3.13 -24.48
CA GLY A 26 -17.94 -1.79 -24.21
C GLY A 26 -16.86 -1.32 -25.18
N ILE A 27 -16.05 -0.35 -24.74
CA ILE A 27 -14.89 0.14 -25.52
C ILE A 27 -13.83 -0.95 -25.50
N LYS A 28 -13.73 -1.69 -26.60
CA LYS A 28 -12.75 -2.76 -26.76
C LYS A 28 -11.34 -2.19 -26.89
N THR A 29 -10.55 -2.31 -25.82
CA THR A 29 -9.13 -1.97 -25.88
C THR A 29 -8.29 -3.20 -26.21
N GLY A 30 -7.24 -3.02 -27.01
CA GLY A 30 -6.35 -4.08 -27.48
C GLY A 30 -5.33 -4.55 -26.45
N VAL A 31 -5.64 -4.39 -25.15
CA VAL A 31 -4.78 -4.69 -24.00
C VAL A 31 -3.67 -3.65 -23.67
N ASN A 32 -3.52 -2.51 -24.37
CA ASN A 32 -2.23 -1.81 -24.30
C ASN A 32 -2.04 -0.58 -23.39
N THR A 33 -3.03 0.22 -23.01
CA THR A 33 -3.03 1.17 -21.87
C THR A 33 -4.15 2.20 -22.07
N VAL A 34 -4.84 2.57 -21.00
CA VAL A 34 -5.69 3.76 -20.94
C VAL A 34 -4.98 4.83 -20.13
N THR A 35 -4.68 5.98 -20.73
CA THR A 35 -4.08 7.12 -20.02
C THR A 35 -5.11 8.23 -19.88
N VAL A 36 -5.32 8.69 -18.65
CA VAL A 36 -6.21 9.80 -18.30
C VAL A 36 -5.36 10.88 -17.64
N ASN A 37 -5.20 12.02 -18.33
CA ASN A 37 -4.42 13.14 -17.80
C ASN A 37 -5.18 13.95 -16.75
N GLY A 38 -6.50 13.81 -16.68
CA GLY A 38 -7.35 14.35 -15.63
C GLY A 38 -7.78 13.28 -14.61
N ASN A 39 -8.95 13.50 -14.04
CA ASN A 39 -9.59 12.59 -13.10
C ASN A 39 -10.31 11.45 -13.85
N MET A 40 -10.45 10.31 -13.18
CA MET A 40 -11.24 9.19 -13.68
C MET A 40 -12.41 8.89 -12.73
N SER A 41 -13.64 8.84 -13.25
CA SER A 41 -14.80 8.34 -12.52
C SER A 41 -15.29 7.02 -13.12
N VAL A 42 -15.46 6.00 -12.28
CA VAL A 42 -16.00 4.68 -12.66
C VAL A 42 -17.32 4.47 -11.93
N GLU A 43 -18.41 4.52 -12.69
CA GLU A 43 -19.79 4.44 -12.19
C GLU A 43 -20.61 3.36 -12.92
N GLY A 44 -20.13 2.92 -14.10
CA GLY A 44 -20.76 1.94 -14.98
C GLY A 44 -20.37 0.49 -14.65
N THR A 45 -20.27 -0.36 -15.67
CA THR A 45 -20.05 -1.81 -15.45
C THR A 45 -18.62 -2.18 -15.04
N GLY A 46 -17.64 -1.26 -15.18
CA GLY A 46 -16.31 -1.37 -14.59
C GLY A 46 -15.14 -1.37 -15.58
N LEU A 47 -14.01 -1.95 -15.18
CA LEU A 47 -12.75 -2.00 -15.92
C LEU A 47 -12.25 -3.45 -16.00
N SER A 48 -11.83 -3.90 -17.18
CA SER A 48 -11.13 -5.18 -17.31
C SER A 48 -9.94 -5.12 -18.24
N ASP A 49 -8.91 -5.88 -17.85
CA ASP A 49 -7.69 -6.14 -18.60
C ASP A 49 -6.84 -4.90 -18.96
N GLY A 50 -5.52 -5.06 -18.88
CA GLY A 50 -4.56 -4.01 -19.23
C GLY A 50 -4.28 -3.01 -18.11
N THR A 51 -3.72 -1.87 -18.50
CA THR A 51 -3.19 -0.86 -17.58
C THR A 51 -3.95 0.46 -17.71
N TYR A 52 -4.31 1.06 -16.58
CA TYR A 52 -4.96 2.37 -16.50
C TYR A 52 -4.03 3.31 -15.76
N SER A 53 -3.57 4.36 -16.43
CA SER A 53 -2.72 5.40 -15.86
C SER A 53 -3.53 6.67 -15.67
N VAL A 54 -3.85 7.00 -14.41
CA VAL A 54 -4.68 8.15 -14.04
C VAL A 54 -3.80 9.18 -13.34
N LEU A 55 -3.58 10.32 -13.99
CA LEU A 55 -2.73 11.39 -13.43
C LEU A 55 -3.47 12.24 -12.39
N GLY A 56 -4.80 12.35 -12.50
CA GLY A 56 -5.65 12.99 -11.52
C GLY A 56 -6.13 12.03 -10.43
N ASN A 57 -7.26 12.39 -9.82
CA ASN A 57 -7.92 11.54 -8.83
C ASN A 57 -8.74 10.44 -9.51
N MET A 58 -8.96 9.34 -8.79
CA MET A 58 -9.90 8.31 -9.19
C MET A 58 -11.05 8.24 -8.20
N SER A 59 -12.27 8.35 -8.72
CA SER A 59 -13.50 8.06 -7.99
C SER A 59 -14.07 6.74 -8.52
N TRP A 60 -14.37 5.82 -7.62
CA TRP A 60 -14.97 4.53 -7.98
C TRP A 60 -16.19 4.26 -7.09
N SER A 61 -17.36 4.21 -7.70
CA SER A 61 -18.63 4.03 -6.99
C SER A 61 -19.45 2.84 -7.49
N GLY A 62 -19.08 2.23 -8.63
CA GLY A 62 -19.83 1.12 -9.21
C GLY A 62 -19.04 0.30 -10.24
N GLY A 63 -19.55 -0.89 -10.56
CA GLY A 63 -18.95 -1.79 -11.55
C GLY A 63 -17.89 -2.74 -10.99
N GLN A 64 -17.35 -3.57 -11.87
CA GLN A 64 -16.37 -4.60 -11.56
C GLN A 64 -14.98 -4.19 -12.03
N ILE A 65 -13.98 -4.30 -11.18
CA ILE A 65 -12.57 -4.15 -11.57
C ILE A 65 -11.91 -5.53 -11.55
N TYR A 66 -11.50 -6.00 -12.74
CA TYR A 66 -11.02 -7.37 -12.96
C TYR A 66 -9.71 -7.40 -13.75
N GLY A 67 -8.64 -7.97 -13.19
CA GLY A 67 -7.41 -8.25 -13.92
C GLY A 67 -6.69 -7.03 -14.51
N VAL A 68 -6.86 -5.83 -13.92
CA VAL A 68 -6.23 -4.59 -14.38
C VAL A 68 -5.09 -4.16 -13.46
N THR A 69 -4.15 -3.39 -14.00
CA THR A 69 -3.25 -2.55 -13.20
C THR A 69 -3.70 -1.10 -13.27
N ILE A 70 -3.90 -0.45 -12.13
CA ILE A 70 -4.27 0.96 -12.04
C ILE A 70 -3.09 1.73 -11.42
N ASN A 71 -2.39 2.51 -12.24
CA ASN A 71 -1.39 3.46 -11.80
C ASN A 71 -2.08 4.80 -11.51
N LEU A 72 -2.13 5.18 -10.25
CA LEU A 72 -2.86 6.36 -9.79
C LEU A 72 -1.89 7.37 -9.16
N SER A 73 -1.86 8.57 -9.72
CA SER A 73 -1.02 9.67 -9.22
C SER A 73 -1.76 10.61 -8.26
N GLY A 74 -3.09 10.70 -8.34
CA GLY A 74 -3.93 11.48 -7.42
C GLY A 74 -4.57 10.65 -6.31
N ASN A 75 -5.61 11.20 -5.67
CA ASN A 75 -6.33 10.53 -4.59
C ASN A 75 -7.26 9.43 -5.11
N LEU A 76 -7.49 8.41 -4.28
CA LEU A 76 -8.51 7.39 -4.51
C LEU A 76 -9.69 7.58 -3.57
N ASN A 77 -10.89 7.74 -4.14
CA ASN A 77 -12.15 7.70 -3.42
C ASN A 77 -12.98 6.51 -3.92
N TRP A 78 -12.95 5.41 -3.18
CA TRP A 78 -13.66 4.19 -3.48
C TRP A 78 -14.85 4.03 -2.53
N THR A 79 -16.06 4.21 -3.06
CA THR A 79 -17.33 4.19 -2.32
C THR A 79 -18.22 3.00 -2.68
N GLY A 80 -17.86 2.22 -3.71
CA GLY A 80 -18.63 1.06 -4.14
C GLY A 80 -18.05 0.34 -5.37
N GLY A 81 -18.68 -0.76 -5.78
CA GLY A 81 -18.19 -1.65 -6.83
C GLY A 81 -17.63 -2.96 -6.29
N THR A 82 -17.10 -3.80 -7.18
CA THR A 82 -16.55 -5.12 -6.82
C THR A 82 -15.14 -5.30 -7.39
N ILE A 83 -14.20 -5.68 -6.53
CA ILE A 83 -12.83 -6.06 -6.90
C ILE A 83 -12.79 -7.58 -7.12
N TYR A 84 -12.01 -8.03 -8.10
CA TYR A 84 -11.62 -9.44 -8.23
C TYR A 84 -10.12 -9.61 -8.09
N THR A 85 -9.36 -9.19 -9.10
CA THR A 85 -7.90 -9.39 -9.15
C THR A 85 -7.07 -8.17 -9.65
N PRO A 86 -7.46 -6.90 -9.42
CA PRO A 86 -6.65 -5.76 -9.80
C PRO A 86 -5.42 -5.57 -8.92
N THR A 87 -4.48 -4.80 -9.47
CA THR A 87 -3.39 -4.18 -8.73
C THR A 87 -3.55 -2.67 -8.78
N PHE A 88 -3.72 -2.04 -7.62
CA PHE A 88 -3.62 -0.59 -7.50
C PHE A 88 -2.18 -0.20 -7.16
N VAL A 89 -1.64 0.77 -7.88
CA VAL A 89 -0.31 1.34 -7.66
C VAL A 89 -0.47 2.83 -7.37
N LEU A 90 -0.15 3.23 -6.15
CA LEU A 90 -0.15 4.62 -5.72
C LEU A 90 1.23 5.21 -5.99
N ASN A 91 1.34 5.99 -7.07
CA ASN A 91 2.62 6.47 -7.62
C ASN A 91 2.67 7.99 -7.77
N GLY A 92 1.88 8.70 -6.98
CA GLY A 92 1.84 10.16 -6.99
C GLY A 92 3.17 10.77 -6.54
N SER A 93 3.48 11.94 -7.11
CA SER A 93 4.59 12.79 -6.68
C SER A 93 4.19 13.81 -5.60
N ALA A 94 2.88 13.91 -5.32
CA ALA A 94 2.31 14.71 -4.24
C ALA A 94 1.66 13.79 -3.19
N ALA A 95 1.14 14.38 -2.11
CA ALA A 95 0.36 13.63 -1.12
C ALA A 95 -0.82 12.91 -1.80
N GLN A 96 -1.04 11.65 -1.46
CA GLN A 96 -2.21 10.88 -1.90
C GLN A 96 -3.06 10.48 -0.70
N GLY A 97 -4.37 10.62 -0.83
CA GLY A 97 -5.36 10.10 0.11
C GLY A 97 -6.05 8.88 -0.46
N ILE A 98 -6.33 7.91 0.41
CA ILE A 98 -7.21 6.77 0.14
C ILE A 98 -8.42 6.90 1.07
N THR A 99 -9.60 6.82 0.48
CA THR A 99 -10.86 6.53 1.15
C THR A 99 -11.42 5.28 0.49
N SER A 100 -11.57 4.20 1.24
CA SER A 100 -12.00 2.89 0.74
C SER A 100 -13.40 2.50 1.22
N THR A 101 -13.97 3.26 2.16
CA THR A 101 -15.24 3.00 2.83
C THR A 101 -15.36 1.56 3.36
N GLY A 102 -14.24 1.01 3.86
CA GLY A 102 -14.16 -0.37 4.35
C GLY A 102 -14.03 -1.45 3.27
N ASN A 103 -13.94 -1.08 1.99
CA ASN A 103 -13.69 -2.04 0.92
C ASN A 103 -12.23 -2.53 0.94
N SER A 104 -11.99 -3.69 0.32
CA SER A 104 -10.68 -4.35 0.32
C SER A 104 -10.06 -4.44 -1.08
N PHE A 105 -8.83 -3.98 -1.20
CA PHE A 105 -7.99 -4.20 -2.38
C PHE A 105 -7.70 -5.69 -2.59
N TYR A 106 -7.40 -6.07 -3.83
CA TYR A 106 -6.77 -7.37 -4.10
C TYR A 106 -5.26 -7.26 -3.90
N ASN A 107 -4.57 -6.55 -4.81
CA ASN A 107 -3.20 -6.09 -4.61
C ASN A 107 -3.16 -4.57 -4.45
N LEU A 108 -2.31 -4.10 -3.55
CA LEU A 108 -2.01 -2.68 -3.38
C LEU A 108 -0.49 -2.48 -3.30
N THR A 109 0.02 -1.56 -4.11
CA THR A 109 1.42 -1.18 -4.13
C THR A 109 1.56 0.32 -3.88
N VAL A 110 2.43 0.69 -2.94
CA VAL A 110 2.79 2.09 -2.69
C VAL A 110 4.18 2.36 -3.27
N THR A 111 4.23 3.34 -4.16
CA THR A 111 5.48 3.88 -4.75
C THR A 111 5.61 5.40 -4.60
N ASN A 112 4.69 6.02 -3.88
CA ASN A 112 4.71 7.44 -3.58
C ASN A 112 5.88 7.77 -2.64
N ALA A 113 6.89 8.44 -3.19
CA ALA A 113 8.08 8.90 -2.46
C ALA A 113 7.97 10.38 -2.04
N SER A 114 6.79 11.00 -2.10
CA SER A 114 6.61 12.38 -1.65
C SER A 114 6.76 12.47 -0.13
N ALA A 115 7.21 13.63 0.38
CA ALA A 115 7.41 13.84 1.82
C ALA A 115 6.14 13.66 2.67
N ASN A 116 4.96 13.86 2.06
CA ASN A 116 3.67 13.65 2.71
C ASN A 116 3.12 12.24 2.49
N GLY A 117 3.61 11.52 1.48
CA GLY A 117 3.31 10.12 1.22
C GLY A 117 1.83 9.84 0.95
N VAL A 118 1.37 8.71 1.47
CA VAL A 118 -0.01 8.21 1.35
C VAL A 118 -0.71 8.26 2.71
N THR A 119 -1.93 8.79 2.73
CA THR A 119 -2.81 8.76 3.90
C THR A 119 -3.96 7.79 3.68
N PHE A 120 -4.09 6.79 4.55
CA PHE A 120 -5.26 5.94 4.66
C PHE A 120 -6.26 6.62 5.60
N SER A 121 -7.33 7.17 5.02
CA SER A 121 -8.28 8.03 5.75
C SER A 121 -9.36 7.23 6.49
N ASP A 122 -9.48 5.94 6.19
CA ASP A 122 -10.44 5.02 6.78
C ASP A 122 -9.87 3.59 6.84
N SER A 123 -10.62 2.70 7.50
CA SER A 123 -10.32 1.27 7.52
C SER A 123 -10.23 0.70 6.11
N SER A 124 -9.20 -0.10 5.83
CA SER A 124 -8.96 -0.69 4.52
C SER A 124 -8.57 -2.16 4.61
N GLY A 125 -8.83 -2.92 3.55
CA GLY A 125 -8.37 -4.31 3.45
C GLY A 125 -7.44 -4.53 2.26
N VAL A 126 -6.59 -5.54 2.33
CA VAL A 126 -5.81 -6.05 1.20
C VAL A 126 -5.88 -7.57 1.26
N THR A 127 -6.55 -8.18 0.30
CA THR A 127 -6.89 -9.62 0.33
C THR A 127 -5.80 -10.52 -0.25
N ASN A 128 -4.86 -9.97 -1.01
CA ASN A 128 -3.69 -10.71 -1.51
C ASN A 128 -2.40 -10.06 -0.98
N ASN A 129 -1.76 -9.17 -1.75
CA ASN A 129 -0.45 -8.62 -1.39
C ASN A 129 -0.49 -7.09 -1.22
N PHE A 130 0.02 -6.62 -0.08
CA PHE A 130 0.43 -5.24 0.11
C PHE A 130 1.95 -5.12 -0.09
N VAL A 131 2.37 -4.19 -0.95
CA VAL A 131 3.80 -3.99 -1.26
C VAL A 131 4.20 -2.52 -1.11
N CYS A 132 5.23 -2.27 -0.33
CA CYS A 132 5.93 -0.99 -0.31
C CYS A 132 7.43 -1.26 -0.22
N ILE A 133 8.13 -1.06 -1.34
CA ILE A 133 9.60 -1.23 -1.43
C ILE A 133 10.29 0.06 -1.88
N THR A 134 9.58 1.19 -1.75
CA THR A 134 10.07 2.49 -2.19
C THR A 134 10.83 3.14 -1.03
N PRO A 135 12.13 3.45 -1.19
CA PRO A 135 12.92 4.11 -0.16
C PRO A 135 12.27 5.41 0.30
N SER A 136 12.24 5.64 1.61
CA SER A 136 11.67 6.83 2.25
C SER A 136 10.18 7.06 1.96
N ALA A 137 9.43 6.05 1.51
CA ALA A 137 7.99 6.16 1.42
C ALA A 137 7.36 6.41 2.79
N LYS A 138 6.28 7.19 2.81
CA LYS A 138 5.54 7.51 4.03
C LYS A 138 4.10 7.05 3.91
N MET A 139 3.60 6.42 4.98
CA MET A 139 2.21 6.02 5.13
C MET A 139 1.68 6.55 6.45
N THR A 140 0.56 7.26 6.39
CA THR A 140 -0.14 7.79 7.57
C THR A 140 -1.50 7.12 7.67
N PHE A 141 -1.84 6.62 8.85
CA PHE A 141 -3.11 5.94 9.13
C PHE A 141 -3.93 6.78 10.10
N THR A 142 -5.23 6.90 9.87
CA THR A 142 -6.09 7.57 10.85
C THR A 142 -6.17 6.76 12.14
N GLY A 143 -6.09 7.40 13.30
CA GLY A 143 -6.20 6.71 14.58
C GLY A 143 -7.49 5.89 14.66
N THR A 144 -7.43 4.71 15.30
CA THR A 144 -8.55 3.77 15.48
C THR A 144 -9.10 3.08 14.22
N THR A 145 -8.58 3.37 13.02
CA THR A 145 -8.98 2.63 11.81
C THR A 145 -8.36 1.24 11.78
N THR A 146 -9.07 0.29 11.17
CA THR A 146 -8.64 -1.11 11.08
C THR A 146 -8.16 -1.44 9.67
N HIS A 147 -6.93 -1.94 9.58
CA HIS A 147 -6.30 -2.36 8.34
C HIS A 147 -6.11 -3.88 8.35
N THR A 148 -6.88 -4.60 7.54
CA THR A 148 -6.83 -6.08 7.48
C THR A 148 -6.12 -6.53 6.22
N TRP A 149 -4.84 -6.87 6.34
CA TRP A 149 -3.97 -7.17 5.19
C TRP A 149 -3.51 -8.63 5.24
N ASN A 150 -3.70 -9.34 4.13
CA ASN A 150 -3.37 -10.76 4.05
C ASN A 150 -1.86 -10.99 4.10
N ASP A 151 -1.11 -10.39 3.18
CA ASP A 151 0.36 -10.45 3.15
C ASP A 151 0.97 -9.05 3.01
N ILE A 152 2.07 -8.82 3.71
CA ILE A 152 2.83 -7.56 3.66
C ILE A 152 4.27 -7.80 3.19
N ASN A 153 4.74 -6.94 2.29
CA ASN A 153 6.13 -6.85 1.88
C ASN A 153 6.60 -5.40 1.98
N LEU A 154 7.39 -5.13 3.02
CA LEU A 154 7.90 -3.81 3.37
C LEU A 154 9.43 -3.84 3.36
N ASN A 155 10.04 -3.05 2.47
CA ASN A 155 11.49 -2.96 2.37
C ASN A 155 11.95 -1.54 1.99
N GLY A 156 12.43 -0.77 2.97
CA GLY A 156 12.99 0.57 2.75
C GLY A 156 14.39 0.58 2.11
N GLY A 157 15.01 -0.58 1.92
CA GLY A 157 16.28 -0.79 1.22
C GLY A 157 17.55 -0.54 2.04
N ALA A 158 17.57 0.50 2.89
CA ALA A 158 18.76 0.85 3.68
C ALA A 158 18.45 1.65 4.96
N VAL A 159 19.44 1.71 5.85
CA VAL A 159 19.41 2.66 6.98
C VAL A 159 19.42 4.09 6.42
N GLY A 160 18.53 4.94 6.94
CA GLY A 160 18.37 6.32 6.46
C GLY A 160 17.32 6.49 5.36
N THR A 161 16.78 5.39 4.80
CA THR A 161 15.70 5.42 3.81
C THR A 161 14.50 4.58 4.24
N ARG A 162 14.28 4.48 5.55
CA ARG A 162 13.21 3.66 6.10
C ARG A 162 11.84 4.08 5.58
N ILE A 163 10.96 3.11 5.40
CA ILE A 163 9.54 3.39 5.16
C ILE A 163 8.94 3.83 6.48
N THR A 164 8.33 5.01 6.53
CA THR A 164 7.64 5.49 7.74
C THR A 164 6.18 5.08 7.73
N MET A 165 5.73 4.45 8.81
CA MET A 165 4.34 4.08 9.07
C MET A 165 3.90 4.68 10.42
N GLN A 166 2.94 5.58 10.40
CA GLN A 166 2.56 6.32 11.62
C GLN A 166 1.06 6.59 11.68
N SER A 167 0.56 6.80 12.90
CA SER A 167 -0.78 7.37 13.10
C SER A 167 -0.81 8.86 12.72
N SER A 168 -1.99 9.36 12.35
CA SER A 168 -2.26 10.80 12.17
C SER A 168 -2.37 11.56 13.48
N ASP A 169 -2.57 10.85 14.59
CA ASP A 169 -2.77 11.40 15.92
C ASP A 169 -2.15 10.47 16.98
N ALA A 170 -2.47 10.69 18.25
CA ALA A 170 -1.90 9.93 19.37
C ALA A 170 -2.56 8.56 19.60
N SER A 171 -3.62 8.22 18.85
CA SER A 171 -4.32 6.95 18.96
C SER A 171 -3.66 5.92 18.05
N ASP A 172 -3.69 4.66 18.49
CA ASP A 172 -3.15 3.58 17.69
C ASP A 172 -4.04 3.28 16.48
N TRP A 173 -3.42 2.97 15.34
CA TRP A 173 -4.10 2.36 14.20
C TRP A 173 -4.03 0.83 14.35
N LEU A 174 -5.09 0.12 13.93
CA LEU A 174 -5.21 -1.32 14.15
C LEU A 174 -4.72 -2.06 12.91
N PHE A 175 -3.76 -2.97 13.08
CA PHE A 175 -3.08 -3.65 11.97
C PHE A 175 -3.24 -5.17 12.01
N ASN A 176 -4.28 -5.67 11.36
CA ASN A 176 -4.59 -7.10 11.35
C ASN A 176 -3.92 -7.77 10.15
N VAL A 177 -2.66 -8.15 10.34
CA VAL A 177 -1.86 -8.86 9.33
C VAL A 177 -2.04 -10.37 9.47
N THR A 178 -2.20 -11.10 8.36
CA THR A 178 -2.33 -12.57 8.39
C THR A 178 -1.00 -13.29 8.12
N SER A 179 -0.16 -12.71 7.26
CA SER A 179 1.16 -13.21 6.89
C SER A 179 2.09 -12.04 6.53
N GLN A 180 3.40 -12.29 6.58
CA GLN A 180 4.41 -11.35 6.11
C GLN A 180 5.42 -12.05 5.21
N THR A 181 5.79 -11.37 4.13
CA THR A 181 6.88 -11.75 3.23
C THR A 181 8.21 -11.13 3.66
N ASP A 182 8.21 -9.83 3.96
CA ASP A 182 9.40 -9.10 4.42
C ASP A 182 8.98 -7.87 5.23
N VAL A 183 9.75 -7.57 6.28
CA VAL A 183 9.67 -6.35 7.08
C VAL A 183 11.10 -5.90 7.40
N SER A 184 11.63 -5.05 6.54
CA SER A 184 12.98 -4.52 6.66
C SER A 184 13.03 -3.03 6.36
N TYR A 185 13.90 -2.33 7.09
CA TYR A 185 14.05 -0.88 7.01
C TYR A 185 12.70 -0.14 7.12
N VAL A 186 11.90 -0.46 8.14
CA VAL A 186 10.68 0.29 8.48
C VAL A 186 10.87 1.10 9.76
N ASP A 187 10.17 2.22 9.86
CA ASP A 187 10.05 3.05 11.06
C ASP A 187 8.56 3.18 11.40
N VAL A 188 8.13 2.53 12.48
CA VAL A 188 6.72 2.34 12.78
C VAL A 188 6.39 2.97 14.13
N SER A 189 5.25 3.64 14.23
CA SER A 189 4.73 4.14 15.51
C SER A 189 3.21 4.01 15.60
N HIS A 190 2.72 3.89 16.83
CA HIS A 190 1.29 3.82 17.14
C HIS A 190 0.55 2.69 16.40
N SER A 191 1.21 1.56 16.16
CA SER A 191 0.62 0.40 15.47
C SER A 191 0.18 -0.66 16.48
N ASN A 192 -1.11 -1.02 16.47
CA ASN A 192 -1.61 -2.13 17.26
C ASN A 192 -1.92 -3.33 16.36
N ALA A 193 -1.02 -4.31 16.33
CA ALA A 193 -1.15 -5.51 15.51
C ALA A 193 -1.80 -6.72 16.24
N LEU A 194 -2.41 -6.52 17.41
CA LEU A 194 -2.99 -7.62 18.22
C LEU A 194 -4.13 -8.39 17.53
N GLY A 195 -4.78 -7.80 16.52
CA GLY A 195 -5.81 -8.48 15.74
C GLY A 195 -5.28 -9.38 14.62
N GLY A 196 -3.96 -9.45 14.42
CA GLY A 196 -3.28 -10.29 13.45
C GLY A 196 -2.19 -11.16 14.07
N ILE A 197 -1.24 -11.60 13.24
CA ILE A 197 0.01 -12.23 13.70
C ILE A 197 0.91 -11.19 14.37
N GLU A 198 1.84 -11.65 15.21
CA GLU A 198 2.99 -10.83 15.60
C GLU A 198 3.82 -10.50 14.37
N ILE A 199 4.15 -9.22 14.19
CA ILE A 199 4.95 -8.77 13.05
C ILE A 199 6.42 -8.89 13.42
N ASP A 200 7.14 -9.78 12.74
CA ASP A 200 8.58 -9.98 12.94
C ASP A 200 9.35 -8.90 12.18
N ALA A 201 9.93 -7.98 12.94
CA ALA A 201 10.81 -6.90 12.52
C ALA A 201 12.21 -7.03 13.16
N SER A 202 12.59 -8.24 13.59
CA SER A 202 13.74 -8.51 14.47
C SER A 202 15.10 -8.54 13.77
N ASN A 203 15.14 -8.32 12.45
CA ASN A 203 16.36 -8.39 11.62
C ASN A 203 17.38 -7.25 11.85
N GLY A 204 17.16 -6.37 12.83
CA GLY A 204 18.07 -5.28 13.19
C GLY A 204 18.08 -4.08 12.24
N THR A 205 17.19 -4.03 11.24
CA THR A 205 17.11 -2.91 10.28
C THR A 205 16.01 -1.90 10.61
N ASN A 206 15.04 -2.31 11.42
CA ASN A 206 13.82 -1.56 11.71
C ASN A 206 13.98 -0.61 12.90
N ASN A 207 13.08 0.37 13.01
CA ASN A 207 13.00 1.30 14.12
C ASN A 207 11.65 1.19 14.81
N ASP A 208 11.67 1.02 16.13
CA ASP A 208 10.50 1.17 16.99
C ASP A 208 10.33 2.66 17.31
N GLY A 209 9.44 3.33 16.58
CA GLY A 209 9.03 4.71 16.84
C GLY A 209 8.16 4.87 18.10
N GLY A 210 7.84 3.78 18.79
CA GLY A 210 7.07 3.76 20.03
C GLY A 210 5.58 3.47 19.84
N ASN A 211 4.96 2.98 20.91
CA ASN A 211 3.53 2.63 20.97
C ASN A 211 3.12 1.58 19.92
N ASN A 212 3.99 0.60 19.69
CA ASN A 212 3.70 -0.54 18.84
C ASN A 212 3.36 -1.77 19.69
N LEU A 213 2.23 -2.43 19.42
CA LEU A 213 1.80 -3.65 20.09
C LEU A 213 1.82 -4.82 19.10
N ASN A 214 2.31 -5.98 19.55
CA ASN A 214 2.43 -7.19 18.74
C ASN A 214 3.43 -7.04 17.56
N TRP A 215 4.52 -6.32 17.81
CA TRP A 215 5.67 -6.19 16.92
C TRP A 215 6.91 -6.69 17.65
N ASP A 216 7.70 -7.55 17.00
CA ASP A 216 9.02 -7.96 17.49
C ASP A 216 10.11 -7.18 16.74
N PHE A 217 10.63 -6.12 17.36
CA PHE A 217 11.78 -5.37 16.82
C PHE A 217 13.13 -6.01 17.15
N GLY A 218 13.12 -7.20 17.77
CA GLY A 218 14.30 -7.86 18.28
C GLY A 218 14.86 -7.18 19.54
N VAL A 219 15.77 -7.88 20.21
CA VAL A 219 16.47 -7.33 21.38
C VAL A 219 17.69 -6.56 20.90
N THR A 220 17.68 -5.23 21.10
CA THR A 220 18.91 -4.43 20.98
C THR A 220 19.65 -4.46 22.32
N ILE A 221 20.73 -5.25 22.40
CA ILE A 221 21.64 -5.20 23.55
C ILE A 221 22.56 -3.98 23.37
N SER A 222 22.32 -2.91 24.14
CA SER A 222 23.22 -1.76 24.21
C SER A 222 24.09 -1.83 25.47
N GLY A 223 25.42 -1.77 25.31
CA GLY A 223 26.38 -1.80 26.41
C GLY A 223 27.69 -2.48 26.03
N THR A 224 28.65 -2.52 26.95
CA THR A 224 29.82 -3.41 26.85
C THR A 224 29.36 -4.81 27.22
N CYS A 225 29.41 -5.76 26.29
CA CYS A 225 29.18 -7.17 26.63
C CYS A 225 30.18 -7.58 27.71
N ARG A 226 29.71 -8.28 28.73
CA ARG A 226 30.57 -8.93 29.73
C ARG A 226 30.83 -10.37 29.31
N GLN A 227 31.88 -10.97 29.85
CA GLN A 227 32.38 -12.33 29.58
C GLN A 227 31.33 -13.46 29.65
N TYR A 228 30.11 -13.19 30.15
CA TYR A 228 29.02 -14.17 30.30
C TYR A 228 27.77 -13.84 29.49
N ASP A 229 27.79 -12.78 28.68
CA ASP A 229 26.65 -12.43 27.85
C ASP A 229 26.60 -13.39 26.65
N GLN A 230 25.58 -14.27 26.62
CA GLN A 230 25.36 -15.20 25.50
C GLN A 230 24.70 -14.50 24.31
N ALA A 231 25.30 -13.41 23.84
CA ALA A 231 24.87 -12.72 22.63
C ALA A 231 25.65 -13.26 21.42
N SER A 232 24.94 -13.76 20.41
CA SER A 232 25.50 -14.36 19.19
C SER A 232 26.32 -13.42 18.29
N ASN A 233 26.33 -12.13 18.61
CA ASN A 233 26.87 -11.03 17.83
C ASN A 233 27.91 -10.20 18.60
N CYS A 234 28.48 -10.74 19.68
CA CYS A 234 29.56 -10.09 20.42
C CYS A 234 30.89 -10.80 20.22
N PRO A 235 31.89 -10.21 19.53
CA PRO A 235 33.25 -10.71 19.56
C PRO A 235 33.83 -10.43 20.96
N ASP A 236 34.06 -11.50 21.72
CA ASP A 236 34.82 -11.48 22.97
C ASP A 236 36.17 -10.79 22.72
N ALA A 237 36.38 -9.65 23.35
CA ALA A 237 37.58 -8.82 23.18
C ALA A 237 38.44 -8.76 24.45
N GLU A 238 38.20 -9.58 25.47
CA GLU A 238 39.12 -9.68 26.60
C GLU A 238 40.13 -10.81 26.37
N THR A 239 41.34 -10.41 25.95
CA THR A 239 42.53 -11.25 26.11
C THR A 239 42.72 -11.56 27.59
N VAL A 240 42.59 -12.85 27.93
CA VAL A 240 42.97 -13.43 29.24
C VAL A 240 44.44 -13.18 29.55
#